data_AF-A0A844HRF3-F1
#
_entry.id   AF-A0A844HRF3-F1
#
_cell.length_a   1.000
_cell.length_b   1.000
_cell.length_c   1.000
_cell.angle_alpha   90.00
_cell.angle_beta   90.00
_cell.angle_gamma   90.00
#
_symmetry.space_group_name_H-M   'P 1'
#
loop_
_entity.id
_entity.type
_entity.pdbx_description
1 polymer ?
#
loop_
_entity_poly.entity_id
_entity_poly.type
_entity_poly.pdbx_seq_one_letter_code
_entity_poly.pdbx_strand_id
1 'polypeptide(L)' 'MLLVERLGSDTKVYTSVEQVGPILARLNGNVALQRGEPIALRFDPEHMHFFAQSGRALA' A
#
# COMPACT_ATOMS: atom_id res chain seq x y z
N MET A 1 -8.75 -5.83 -6.83
CA MET A 1 -8.25 -7.24 -6.92
C MET A 1 -6.89 -7.30 -6.26
N LEU A 2 -6.64 -8.26 -5.37
CA LEU A 2 -5.36 -8.43 -4.67
C LEU A 2 -4.36 -9.23 -5.53
N LEU A 3 -3.14 -8.72 -5.69
CA LEU A 3 -1.99 -9.43 -6.28
C LEU A 3 -0.80 -9.35 -5.31
N VAL A 4 -0.11 -10.48 -5.11
CA VAL A 4 1.02 -10.59 -4.17
C VAL A 4 2.25 -11.10 -4.90
N GLU A 5 3.34 -10.35 -4.85
CA GLU A 5 4.65 -10.76 -5.35
C GLU A 5 5.60 -11.02 -4.16
N ARG A 6 6.19 -12.21 -4.10
CA ARG A 6 7.14 -12.62 -3.04
C ARG A 6 8.55 -12.56 -3.60
N LEU A 7 9.37 -11.65 -3.12
CA LEU A 7 10.71 -11.34 -3.65
C LEU A 7 11.84 -11.78 -2.70
N GLY A 8 11.55 -12.68 -1.77
CA GLY A 8 12.49 -13.13 -0.73
C GLY A 8 12.58 -12.14 0.43
N SER A 9 13.23 -10.99 0.23
CA SER A 9 13.38 -9.96 1.27
C SER A 9 12.12 -9.13 1.49
N ASP A 10 11.25 -9.08 0.50
CA ASP A 10 10.06 -8.25 0.51
C ASP A 10 8.87 -9.01 -0.08
N THR A 11 7.68 -8.61 0.36
CA THR A 11 6.41 -8.96 -0.27
C THR A 11 5.77 -7.68 -0.77
N LYS A 12 5.52 -7.59 -2.08
CA LYS A 12 4.74 -6.49 -2.68
C LYS A 12 3.28 -6.91 -2.77
N VAL A 13 2.41 -6.02 -2.33
CA VAL A 13 0.97 -6.23 -2.28
C VAL A 13 0.30 -5.14 -3.10
N TYR A 14 -0.28 -5.51 -4.23
CA TYR A 14 -1.06 -4.62 -5.06
C TYR A 14 -2.53 -4.81 -4.72
N THR A 15 -3.20 -3.74 -4.31
CA THR A 15 -4.62 -3.74 -3.95
C THR A 15 -5.31 -2.50 -4.49
N SER A 16 -6.62 -2.41 -4.29
CA SER A 16 -7.46 -1.30 -4.71
C SER A 16 -8.40 -0.95 -3.56
N VAL A 17 -8.48 0.33 -3.21
CA VAL A 17 -9.45 0.85 -2.23
C VAL A 17 -10.49 1.66 -2.99
N GLU A 18 -11.76 1.43 -2.69
CA GLU A 18 -12.86 2.19 -3.30
C GLU A 18 -12.65 3.70 -3.06
N GLN A 19 -12.93 4.51 -4.08
CA GLN A 19 -12.75 5.99 -4.07
C GLN A 19 -11.30 6.50 -3.97
N VAL A 20 -10.34 5.67 -3.58
CA VAL A 20 -8.90 6.03 -3.51
C VAL A 20 -8.13 5.54 -4.74
N GLY A 21 -8.46 4.35 -5.23
CA GLY A 21 -7.81 3.73 -6.38
C GLY A 21 -6.73 2.70 -6.02
N PRO A 22 -5.77 2.43 -6.92
CA PRO A 22 -4.75 1.40 -6.73
C PRO A 22 -3.71 1.81 -5.68
N ILE A 23 -3.33 0.86 -4.82
CA ILE A 23 -2.31 1.05 -3.78
C ILE A 23 -1.30 -0.09 -3.86
N LEU A 24 -0.02 0.26 -3.76
CA LEU A 24 1.08 -0.68 -3.57
C LEU A 24 1.58 -0.58 -2.12
N ALA A 25 1.49 -1.68 -1.38
CA ALA A 25 2.13 -1.83 -0.09
C ALA A 25 3.36 -2.74 -0.20
N ARG A 26 4.41 -2.43 0.56
CA ARG A 26 5.60 -3.25 0.69
C ARG A 26 5.71 -3.74 2.13
N LEU A 27 5.83 -5.05 2.29
CA LEU A 27 6.01 -5.70 3.57
C LEU A 27 7.39 -6.34 3.60
N ASN A 28 8.07 -6.26 4.74
CA ASN A 28 9.36 -6.91 4.92
C ASN A 28 9.16 -8.42 5.06
N GLY A 29 10.03 -9.18 4.40
CA GLY A 29 10.07 -10.62 4.41
C GLY A 29 8.98 -11.30 3.57
N ASN A 30 8.80 -12.58 3.83
CA ASN A 30 7.84 -13.44 3.14
C ASN A 30 6.53 -13.52 3.94
N VAL A 31 5.58 -12.63 3.67
CA VAL A 31 4.33 -12.53 4.43
C VAL A 31 3.25 -13.42 3.82
N ALA A 32 2.66 -14.31 4.61
CA ALA A 32 1.63 -15.26 4.16
C ALA A 32 0.25 -14.58 3.97
N LEU A 33 0.12 -13.72 2.96
CA LEU A 33 -1.17 -13.19 2.50
C LEU A 33 -1.80 -14.09 1.44
N GLN A 34 -3.11 -14.31 1.52
CA GLN A 34 -3.86 -15.06 0.52
C GLN A 34 -4.59 -14.13 -0.45
N ARG A 35 -4.62 -14.52 -1.74
CA ARG A 35 -5.36 -13.76 -2.76
C ARG A 35 -6.86 -13.79 -2.44
N GLY A 36 -7.50 -12.62 -2.42
CA GLY A 36 -8.93 -12.48 -2.13
C GLY A 36 -9.23 -12.32 -0.64
N GLU A 37 -8.23 -12.45 0.23
CA GLU A 37 -8.35 -12.12 1.64
C GLU A 37 -8.50 -10.59 1.81
N PRO A 38 -9.47 -10.11 2.62
CA PRO A 38 -9.55 -8.71 2.95
C PRO A 38 -8.32 -8.30 3.78
N ILE A 39 -7.68 -7.21 3.38
CA ILE A 39 -6.56 -6.62 4.11
C ILE A 39 -6.93 -5.22 4.59
N ALA A 40 -6.44 -4.84 5.76
CA ALA A 40 -6.51 -3.48 6.25
C ALA A 40 -5.17 -2.76 5.99
N LEU A 41 -5.25 -1.50 5.54
CA LEU A 41 -4.08 -0.64 5.40
C LEU A 41 -4.02 0.29 6.61
N ARG A 42 -2.87 0.32 7.29
CA ARG A 42 -2.58 1.29 8.33
C ARG A 42 -1.51 2.24 7.81
N PHE A 43 -1.83 3.53 7.79
CA PHE A 43 -0.89 4.58 7.43
C PHE A 43 -0.31 5.18 8.70
N ASP A 44 1.01 5.35 8.71
CA ASP A 44 1.70 6.06 9.78
C ASP A 44 1.64 7.56 9.49
N PRO A 45 1.00 8.40 10.34
CA PRO A 45 0.93 9.84 10.13
C PRO A 45 2.29 10.50 9.97
N GLU A 46 3.34 9.97 10.60
CA GLU A 46 4.70 10.51 10.51
C GLU A 46 5.33 10.35 9.12
N HIS A 47 4.79 9.44 8.30
CA HIS A 47 5.25 9.17 6.93
C HIS A 47 4.25 9.66 5.86
N MET A 48 3.26 10.45 6.23
CA MET A 48 2.29 11.00 5.27
C MET A 48 2.86 12.24 4.57
N HIS A 49 2.56 12.37 3.28
CA HIS A 49 2.88 13.54 2.49
C HIS A 49 1.58 14.13 1.94
N PHE A 50 1.34 15.42 2.21
CA PHE A 50 0.17 16.13 1.72
C PHE A 50 0.57 17.04 0.55
N PHE A 51 -0.31 17.18 -0.43
CA PHE A 51 -0.10 18.03 -1.59
C PHE A 51 -1.27 18.98 -1.76
N ALA A 52 -0.99 20.26 -1.98
CA ALA A 52 -1.98 21.24 -2.38
C ALA A 52 -2.50 20.92 -3.79
N GLN A 53 -3.65 21.50 -4.15
CA GLN A 53 -4.20 21.36 -5.51
C GLN A 53 -3.23 21.81 -6.61
N SER A 54 -2.32 22.74 -6.31
CA SER A 54 -1.25 23.18 -7.22
C SER A 54 -0.10 22.18 -7.39
N GLY A 55 -0.13 21.06 -6.67
CA GLY A 55 0.94 20.07 -6.62
C GLY A 55 2.06 20.39 -5.62
N ARG A 56 1.99 21.52 -4.91
CA ARG A 56 2.98 21.88 -3.90
C ARG A 56 2.85 20.99 -2.67
N ALA A 57 3.95 20.44 -2.17
CA ALA A 57 3.98 19.72 -0.91
C ALA A 57 3.59 20.63 0.27
N LEU A 58 2.75 20.11 1.16
CA LEU A 58 2.36 20.69 2.43
C LEU A 58 3.09 19.86 3.50
N ALA A 59 4.18 20.45 4.00
CA ALA A 59 5.13 19.82 4.92
C ALA A 59 4.48 19.06 6.07
#